data_AF-A0A7S0WB98-F1
#
_entry.id   AF-A0A7S0WB98-F1
#
_cell.length_a   1.000
_cell.length_b   1.000
_cell.length_c   1.000
_cell.angle_alpha   90.00
_cell.angle_beta   90.00
_cell.angle_gamma   90.00
#
_symmetry.space_group_name_H-M   'P 1'
#
loop_
_entity.id
_entity.type
_entity.pdbx_description
1 polymer ?
#
loop_
_entity_poly.entity_id
_entity_poly.type
_entity_poly.pdbx_seq_one_letter_code
_entity_poly.pdbx_strand_id
1 'polypeptide(L)'
;YRRVETAGQEQSGRWESASLTRRLSCQLQDTVAFASVSLPPWCLSLPRRHPFLFSLESRRKLLDCTGFGSSHAVYRIQESRVAAHRAKLGDSIRAAQQRLAVAREHQDFDGIARATDDVDEIERRVYSRRIGAIASDLARVSREHVLENAERLLAYHHGSRHLLEVQFGGEDGFGSGVTQNFYEAVSGCLQKRSLNQEAPLWITDGHDADHAADPEGQYAFLTNADGLFPQPLPPGSAHLERVCQLYCFMGRLMGKACRDKFTVPLPLHPHFFAVLKGGCNPSDLIRTLGRPAAAIPPSEDWTTLDLLRAYATAA
;
A
#
# COMPACT_ATOMS: atom_id res chain seq x y z
N TYR A 1 -17.42 39.96 0.54
CA TYR A 1 -17.70 38.76 1.35
C TYR A 1 -19.05 38.19 0.95
N ARG A 2 -19.07 37.16 0.08
CA ARG A 2 -20.26 36.35 -0.18
C ARG A 2 -19.79 34.90 -0.33
N ARG A 3 -20.19 34.08 0.63
CA ARG A 3 -20.08 32.63 0.62
C ARG A 3 -21.10 32.15 -0.42
N VAL A 4 -20.63 31.54 -1.50
CA VAL A 4 -21.48 30.73 -2.37
C VAL A 4 -21.06 29.30 -2.12
N GLU A 5 -21.93 28.59 -1.41
CA GLU A 5 -21.90 27.15 -1.25
C GLU A 5 -22.33 26.53 -2.58
N THR A 6 -21.43 25.79 -3.22
CA THR A 6 -21.77 24.79 -4.24
C THR A 6 -21.22 23.46 -3.76
N ALA A 7 -22.13 22.61 -3.29
CA ALA A 7 -21.89 21.21 -3.03
C ALA A 7 -21.60 20.45 -4.33
N GLY A 8 -20.64 19.51 -4.29
CA GLY A 8 -20.58 18.40 -5.26
C GLY A 8 -19.37 18.30 -6.19
N GLN A 9 -18.39 19.21 -6.15
CA GLN A 9 -17.09 18.99 -6.82
C GLN A 9 -15.97 19.23 -5.82
N GLU A 10 -15.18 18.18 -5.54
CA GLU A 10 -13.97 18.28 -4.74
C GLU A 10 -13.11 19.44 -5.25
N GLN A 11 -12.77 20.39 -4.36
CA GLN A 11 -11.87 21.51 -4.62
C GLN A 11 -10.39 21.07 -4.76
N SER A 12 -10.16 19.86 -5.27
CA SER A 12 -8.84 19.27 -5.49
C SER A 12 -8.21 19.93 -6.72
N GLY A 13 -7.58 21.09 -6.53
CA GLY A 13 -6.78 21.75 -7.58
C GLY A 13 -6.71 23.27 -7.51
N ARG A 14 -7.52 23.93 -6.68
CA ARG A 14 -7.57 25.41 -6.64
C ARG A 14 -6.25 26.07 -6.24
N TRP A 15 -5.38 25.34 -5.56
CA TRP A 15 -4.09 25.81 -5.06
C TRP A 15 -2.89 25.10 -5.70
N GLU A 16 -3.13 24.22 -6.67
CA GLU A 16 -2.02 23.52 -7.34
C GLU A 16 -1.25 24.49 -8.24
N SER A 17 0.08 24.51 -8.12
CA SER A 17 0.93 25.31 -8.99
C SER A 17 1.52 24.44 -10.09
N ALA A 18 0.95 24.50 -11.30
CA ALA A 18 1.47 23.80 -12.47
C ALA A 18 2.97 24.12 -12.74
N SER A 19 3.39 25.35 -12.47
CA SER A 19 4.79 25.77 -12.61
C SER A 19 5.72 25.08 -11.61
N LEU A 20 5.34 25.01 -10.33
CA LEU A 20 6.13 24.32 -9.30
C LEU A 20 6.12 22.79 -9.54
N THR A 21 4.96 22.23 -9.87
CA THR A 21 4.81 20.81 -10.25
C THR A 21 5.76 20.47 -11.41
N ARG A 22 5.77 21.26 -12.49
CA ARG A 22 6.67 21.03 -13.64
C ARG A 22 8.14 21.11 -13.25
N ARG A 23 8.53 22.14 -12.49
CA ARG A 23 9.92 22.29 -12.01
C ARG A 23 10.36 21.09 -11.18
N LEU A 24 9.52 20.62 -10.27
CA LEU A 24 9.82 19.45 -9.44
C LEU A 24 9.99 18.20 -10.32
N SER A 25 9.05 17.97 -11.22
CA SER A 25 9.08 16.82 -12.14
C SER A 25 10.33 16.81 -13.02
N CYS A 26 10.80 17.96 -13.51
CA CYS A 26 12.05 18.09 -14.26
C CYS A 26 13.28 17.77 -13.39
N GLN A 27 13.36 18.28 -12.17
CA GLN A 27 14.48 17.97 -11.25
C GLN A 27 14.53 16.46 -10.94
N LEU A 28 13.38 15.81 -10.79
CA LEU A 28 13.28 14.37 -10.55
C LEU A 28 13.51 13.50 -11.80
N GLN A 29 13.80 14.08 -12.97
CA GLN A 29 14.26 13.32 -14.15
C GLN A 29 15.77 13.12 -14.15
N ASP A 30 16.51 13.95 -13.42
CA ASP A 30 17.96 13.81 -13.29
C ASP A 30 18.29 12.70 -12.28
N THR A 31 18.62 11.53 -12.82
CA THR A 31 19.00 10.35 -12.03
C THR A 31 20.22 10.61 -11.16
N VAL A 32 21.18 11.40 -11.64
CA VAL A 32 22.41 11.70 -10.89
C VAL A 32 22.06 12.56 -9.69
N ALA A 33 21.26 13.62 -9.90
CA ALA A 33 20.95 14.59 -8.85
C ALA A 33 20.24 13.98 -7.63
N PHE A 34 19.31 13.04 -7.80
CA PHE A 34 18.70 12.39 -6.63
C PHE A 34 19.50 11.20 -6.12
N ALA A 35 20.23 10.46 -6.97
CA ALA A 35 21.05 9.34 -6.51
C ALA A 35 22.25 9.81 -5.66
N SER A 36 22.77 11.00 -5.93
CA SER A 36 23.81 11.68 -5.15
C SER A 36 23.25 12.48 -3.96
N VAL A 37 21.94 12.50 -3.75
CA VAL A 37 21.27 13.33 -2.73
C VAL A 37 21.56 14.83 -2.92
N SER A 38 21.87 15.27 -4.14
CA SER A 38 22.16 16.67 -4.49
C SER A 38 20.94 17.44 -5.00
N LEU A 39 19.73 17.02 -4.64
CA LEU A 39 18.52 17.76 -4.99
C LEU A 39 18.50 19.12 -4.27
N PRO A 40 18.07 20.20 -4.94
CA PRO A 40 17.87 21.49 -4.28
C PRO A 40 16.96 21.35 -3.05
N PRO A 41 17.24 22.02 -1.91
CA PRO A 41 16.49 21.83 -0.67
C PRO A 41 14.97 22.03 -0.81
N TRP A 42 14.56 22.93 -1.72
CA TRP A 42 13.15 23.21 -1.97
C TRP A 42 12.37 21.99 -2.49
N CYS A 43 13.03 21.06 -3.20
CA CYS A 43 12.41 19.85 -3.75
C CYS A 43 11.89 18.92 -2.64
N LEU A 44 12.49 18.96 -1.45
CA LEU A 44 12.03 18.22 -0.28
C LEU A 44 11.15 19.09 0.63
N SER A 45 11.56 20.33 0.88
CA SER A 45 10.93 21.14 1.92
C SER A 45 9.55 21.67 1.53
N LEU A 46 9.36 22.08 0.27
CA LEU A 46 8.08 22.63 -0.19
C LEU A 46 7.00 21.56 -0.33
N PRO A 47 7.24 20.40 -0.98
CA PRO A 47 6.22 19.36 -1.08
C PRO A 47 5.82 18.75 0.27
N ARG A 48 6.72 18.78 1.26
CA ARG A 48 6.41 18.32 2.63
C ARG A 48 5.56 19.32 3.41
N ARG A 49 5.88 20.62 3.35
CA ARG A 49 5.16 21.67 4.10
C ARG A 49 3.87 22.13 3.43
N HIS A 50 3.85 22.13 2.11
CA HIS A 50 2.73 22.62 1.29
C HIS A 50 2.37 21.61 0.20
N PRO A 51 1.94 20.38 0.57
CA PRO A 51 1.66 19.30 -0.38
C PRO A 51 0.55 19.67 -1.38
N PHE A 52 -0.36 20.57 -1.00
CA PHE A 52 -1.46 21.05 -1.85
C PHE A 52 -1.00 21.90 -3.05
N LEU A 53 0.24 22.39 -3.06
CA LEU A 53 0.81 23.12 -4.20
C LEU A 53 1.26 22.20 -5.34
N PHE A 54 1.35 20.88 -5.09
CA PHE A 54 1.94 19.90 -5.99
C PHE A 54 0.93 18.79 -6.31
N SER A 55 0.90 18.37 -7.57
CA SER A 55 0.09 17.22 -7.98
C SER A 55 0.43 15.98 -7.15
N LEU A 56 -0.56 15.11 -6.94
CA LEU A 56 -0.34 13.82 -6.28
C LEU A 56 0.75 13.00 -6.99
N GLU A 57 0.76 13.03 -8.32
CA GLU A 57 1.75 12.33 -9.15
C GLU A 57 3.18 12.80 -8.86
N SER A 58 3.42 14.12 -8.82
CA SER A 58 4.75 14.66 -8.54
C SER A 58 5.24 14.34 -7.13
N ARG A 59 4.33 14.35 -6.15
CA ARG A 59 4.63 13.94 -4.76
C ARG A 59 4.93 12.45 -4.65
N ARG A 60 4.20 11.59 -5.38
CA ARG A 60 4.50 10.15 -5.48
C ARG A 60 5.85 9.92 -6.13
N LYS A 61 6.17 10.62 -7.22
CA LYS A 61 7.48 10.56 -7.86
C LYS A 61 8.61 11.00 -6.92
N LEU A 62 8.39 12.06 -6.14
CA LEU A 62 9.36 12.51 -5.14
C LEU A 62 9.62 11.44 -4.08
N LEU A 63 8.56 10.83 -3.54
CA LEU A 63 8.67 9.70 -2.62
C LEU A 63 9.44 8.56 -3.27
N ASP A 64 9.21 8.30 -4.56
CA ASP A 64 9.86 7.21 -5.27
C ASP A 64 11.36 7.42 -5.48
N CYS A 65 11.77 8.66 -5.73
CA CYS A 65 13.17 9.01 -5.91
C CYS A 65 13.95 9.09 -4.59
N THR A 66 13.28 9.37 -3.47
CA THR A 66 13.97 9.77 -2.22
C THR A 66 13.63 8.92 -0.99
N GLY A 67 12.52 8.20 -0.99
CA GLY A 67 11.99 7.52 0.19
C GLY A 67 12.58 6.14 0.50
N PHE A 68 13.15 5.46 -0.50
CA PHE A 68 13.51 4.03 -0.39
C PHE A 68 14.98 3.71 -0.75
N GLY A 69 15.83 4.74 -0.80
CA GLY A 69 17.23 4.63 -1.18
C GLY A 69 17.48 4.64 -2.69
N SER A 70 18.74 4.88 -3.08
CA SER A 70 19.14 5.09 -4.48
C SER A 70 18.89 3.89 -5.38
N SER A 71 19.11 2.66 -4.90
CA SER A 71 18.87 1.44 -5.69
C SER A 71 17.40 1.31 -6.12
N HIS A 72 16.46 1.53 -5.20
CA HIS A 72 15.02 1.52 -5.50
C HIS A 72 14.61 2.67 -6.41
N ALA A 73 15.19 3.85 -6.21
CA ALA A 73 14.90 5.00 -7.06
C ALA A 73 15.37 4.76 -8.51
N VAL A 74 16.58 4.24 -8.71
CA VAL A 74 17.11 3.87 -10.03
C VAL A 74 16.26 2.79 -10.68
N TYR A 75 15.94 1.72 -9.94
CA TYR A 75 15.08 0.64 -10.42
C TYR A 75 13.74 1.15 -10.92
N ARG A 76 13.07 2.01 -10.16
CA ARG A 76 11.75 2.54 -10.54
C ARG A 76 11.79 3.40 -11.81
N ILE A 77 12.85 4.19 -11.99
CA ILE A 77 13.03 4.95 -13.23
C ILE A 77 13.30 4.02 -14.41
N GLN A 78 14.10 2.98 -14.20
CA GLN A 78 14.34 1.97 -15.24
C GLN A 78 13.05 1.26 -15.60
N GLU A 79 12.25 0.80 -14.64
CA GLU A 79 10.95 0.16 -14.88
C GLU A 79 9.99 1.07 -15.65
N SER A 80 9.94 2.36 -15.33
CA SER A 80 9.15 3.33 -16.11
C SER A 80 9.62 3.45 -17.56
N ARG A 81 10.93 3.44 -17.80
CA ARG A 81 11.51 3.47 -19.16
C ARG A 81 11.28 2.15 -19.90
N VAL A 82 11.45 1.01 -19.22
CA VAL A 82 11.18 -0.34 -19.72
C VAL A 82 9.72 -0.44 -20.14
N ALA A 83 8.78 -0.01 -19.29
CA ALA A 83 7.36 0.02 -19.60
C ALA A 83 7.06 0.90 -20.82
N ALA A 84 7.66 2.08 -20.93
CA ALA A 84 7.51 2.94 -22.10
C ALA A 84 8.08 2.33 -23.39
N HIS A 85 9.21 1.64 -23.32
CA HIS A 85 9.78 0.91 -24.45
C HIS A 85 8.94 -0.31 -24.83
N ARG A 86 8.46 -1.07 -23.86
CA ARG A 86 7.55 -2.21 -24.05
C ARG A 86 6.25 -1.77 -24.70
N ALA A 87 5.68 -0.62 -24.28
CA ALA A 87 4.49 -0.04 -24.90
C ALA A 87 4.72 0.33 -26.37
N LYS A 88 5.86 0.95 -26.71
CA LYS A 88 6.22 1.27 -28.11
C LYS A 88 6.38 0.02 -28.98
N LEU A 89 6.84 -1.08 -28.40
CA LEU A 89 7.03 -2.37 -29.07
C LEU A 89 5.80 -3.28 -28.94
N GLY A 90 4.68 -2.79 -28.38
CA GLY A 90 3.52 -3.62 -28.03
C GLY A 90 2.93 -4.38 -29.21
N ASP A 91 2.90 -3.75 -30.39
CA ASP A 91 2.41 -4.39 -31.62
C ASP A 91 3.34 -5.53 -32.07
N SER A 92 4.65 -5.29 -32.01
CA SER A 92 5.66 -6.31 -32.34
C SER A 92 5.63 -7.48 -31.35
N ILE A 93 5.46 -7.20 -30.05
CA ILE A 93 5.32 -8.23 -29.01
C ILE A 93 4.08 -9.08 -29.29
N ARG A 94 2.93 -8.45 -29.57
CA ARG A 94 1.68 -9.17 -29.87
C ARG A 94 1.82 -10.02 -31.13
N ALA A 95 2.41 -9.49 -32.20
CA ALA A 95 2.65 -10.22 -33.43
C ALA A 95 3.62 -11.41 -33.24
N ALA A 96 4.67 -11.25 -32.43
CA ALA A 96 5.59 -12.34 -32.10
C ALA A 96 4.91 -13.43 -31.24
N GLN A 97 4.14 -13.02 -30.22
CA GLN A 97 3.37 -13.94 -29.38
C GLN A 97 2.31 -14.72 -30.15
N GLN A 98 1.63 -14.09 -31.10
CA GLN A 98 0.67 -14.76 -31.98
C GLN A 98 1.36 -15.81 -32.87
N ARG A 99 2.52 -15.48 -33.46
CA ARG A 99 3.30 -16.44 -34.25
C ARG A 99 3.75 -17.64 -33.41
N LEU A 100 4.17 -17.41 -32.17
CA LEU A 100 4.51 -18.47 -31.23
C LEU A 100 3.30 -19.35 -30.87
N ALA A 101 2.13 -18.75 -30.64
CA ALA A 101 0.91 -19.49 -30.36
C ALA A 101 0.48 -20.37 -31.54
N VAL A 102 0.51 -19.83 -32.76
CA VAL A 102 0.19 -20.58 -33.99
C VAL A 102 1.18 -21.72 -34.21
N ALA A 103 2.48 -21.47 -34.05
CA ALA A 103 3.51 -22.52 -34.21
C ALA A 103 3.35 -23.64 -33.17
N ARG A 104 2.96 -23.31 -31.93
CA ARG A 104 2.64 -24.30 -30.89
C ARG A 104 1.39 -25.12 -31.22
N GLU A 105 0.34 -24.49 -31.74
CA GLU A 105 -0.89 -25.17 -32.15
C GLU A 105 -0.62 -26.18 -33.27
N HIS A 106 0.19 -25.81 -34.25
CA HIS A 106 0.55 -26.67 -35.38
C HIS A 106 1.67 -27.67 -35.05
N GLN A 107 2.20 -27.66 -33.82
CA GLN A 107 3.34 -28.48 -33.40
C GLN A 107 4.58 -28.34 -34.34
N ASP A 108 4.75 -27.16 -34.93
CA ASP A 108 5.88 -26.83 -35.80
C ASP A 108 7.10 -26.47 -34.96
N PHE A 109 7.99 -27.45 -34.73
CA PHE A 109 9.18 -27.28 -33.90
C PHE A 109 10.11 -26.16 -34.40
N ASP A 110 10.31 -26.04 -35.72
CA ASP A 110 11.16 -25.00 -36.31
C ASP A 110 10.51 -23.62 -36.20
N GLY A 111 9.19 -23.56 -36.39
CA GLY A 111 8.39 -22.36 -36.18
C GLY A 111 8.42 -21.88 -34.73
N ILE A 112 8.35 -22.81 -33.76
CA ILE A 112 8.44 -22.51 -32.33
C ILE A 112 9.81 -21.92 -31.98
N ALA A 113 10.90 -22.53 -32.48
CA ALA A 113 12.25 -22.04 -32.23
C ALA A 113 12.43 -20.60 -32.73
N ARG A 114 12.08 -20.34 -34.00
CA ARG A 114 12.19 -18.99 -34.60
C ARG A 114 11.30 -17.96 -33.89
N ALA A 115 10.05 -18.32 -33.57
CA ALA A 115 9.15 -17.40 -32.88
C ALA A 115 9.62 -17.11 -31.44
N THR A 116 10.29 -18.06 -30.79
CA THR A 116 10.91 -17.85 -29.46
C THR A 116 12.10 -16.90 -29.57
N ASP A 117 12.99 -17.09 -30.55
CA ASP A 117 14.13 -16.20 -30.79
C ASP A 117 13.69 -14.75 -31.07
N ASP A 118 12.61 -14.57 -31.83
CA ASP A 118 12.00 -13.27 -32.10
C ASP A 118 11.48 -12.59 -30.82
N VAL A 119 10.80 -13.35 -29.95
CA VAL A 119 10.32 -12.84 -28.65
C VAL A 119 11.51 -12.42 -27.80
N ASP A 120 12.55 -13.26 -27.72
CA ASP A 120 13.76 -13.00 -26.94
C ASP A 120 14.54 -11.78 -27.47
N GLU A 121 14.58 -11.56 -28.78
CA GLU A 121 15.19 -10.36 -29.37
C GLU A 121 14.41 -9.10 -28.98
N ILE A 122 13.08 -9.15 -29.07
CA ILE A 122 12.22 -8.02 -28.67
C ILE A 122 12.40 -7.73 -27.17
N GLU A 123 12.45 -8.76 -26.32
CA GLU A 123 12.71 -8.61 -24.90
C GLU A 123 14.10 -8.00 -24.64
N ARG A 124 15.15 -8.50 -25.30
CA ARG A 124 16.50 -7.90 -25.22
C ARG A 124 16.49 -6.42 -25.60
N ARG A 125 15.73 -6.02 -26.63
CA ARG A 125 15.59 -4.61 -27.03
C ARG A 125 14.89 -3.78 -25.96
N VAL A 126 13.84 -4.31 -25.34
CA VAL A 126 13.12 -3.67 -24.22
C VAL A 126 14.04 -3.42 -23.03
N TYR A 127 14.90 -4.38 -22.68
CA TYR A 127 15.80 -4.29 -21.53
C TYR A 127 17.21 -3.75 -21.83
N SER A 128 17.55 -3.49 -23.10
CA SER A 128 18.90 -3.10 -23.54
C SER A 128 19.52 -1.89 -22.82
N ARG A 129 18.70 -1.01 -22.25
CA ARG A 129 19.13 0.23 -21.56
C ARG A 129 19.03 0.15 -20.03
N ARG A 130 18.72 -1.03 -19.48
CA ARG A 130 18.63 -1.25 -18.04
C ARG A 130 20.04 -1.44 -17.46
N ILE A 131 20.35 -0.71 -16.39
CA ILE A 131 21.64 -0.79 -15.68
C ILE A 131 21.37 -1.56 -14.39
N GLY A 132 21.53 -2.89 -14.44
CA GLY A 132 21.35 -3.78 -13.30
C GLY A 132 19.89 -4.08 -12.90
N ALA A 133 19.73 -4.88 -11.86
CA ALA A 133 18.44 -5.25 -11.28
C ALA A 133 18.52 -5.18 -9.75
N ILE A 134 17.38 -4.96 -9.11
CA ILE A 134 17.25 -5.25 -7.68
C ILE A 134 17.03 -6.75 -7.55
N ALA A 135 17.80 -7.39 -6.67
CA ALA A 135 17.61 -8.80 -6.35
C ALA A 135 16.26 -9.02 -5.67
N SER A 136 15.64 -10.17 -5.91
CA SER A 136 14.46 -10.63 -5.19
C SER A 136 14.81 -11.73 -4.20
N ASP A 137 14.18 -11.70 -3.03
CA ASP A 137 14.19 -12.79 -2.06
C ASP A 137 12.85 -13.54 -2.18
N LEU A 138 12.93 -14.85 -2.45
CA LEU A 138 11.77 -15.71 -2.56
C LEU A 138 11.36 -16.26 -1.18
N ALA A 139 10.15 -15.91 -0.73
CA ALA A 139 9.54 -16.42 0.48
C ALA A 139 8.45 -17.45 0.16
N ARG A 140 8.56 -18.63 0.78
CA ARG A 140 7.53 -19.67 0.69
C ARG A 140 6.55 -19.54 1.85
N VAL A 141 5.26 -19.43 1.54
CA VAL A 141 4.19 -19.18 2.52
C VAL A 141 3.10 -20.23 2.40
N SER A 142 2.60 -20.77 3.51
CA SER A 142 1.40 -21.64 3.51
C SER A 142 0.12 -20.81 3.57
N ARG A 143 -0.91 -21.22 2.81
CA ARG A 143 -2.25 -20.60 2.83
C ARG A 143 -3.00 -20.80 4.15
N GLU A 144 -2.69 -21.85 4.89
CA GLU A 144 -3.36 -22.15 6.15
C GLU A 144 -2.88 -21.21 7.27
N HIS A 145 -1.60 -20.85 7.26
CA HIS A 145 -0.94 -20.09 8.32
C HIS A 145 -0.42 -18.72 7.80
N VAL A 146 -1.19 -18.06 6.93
CA VAL A 146 -0.75 -16.84 6.23
C VAL A 146 -0.32 -15.73 7.19
N LEU A 147 -1.10 -15.45 8.23
CA LEU A 147 -0.82 -14.35 9.15
C LEU A 147 0.47 -14.58 9.94
N GLU A 148 0.61 -15.76 10.56
CA GLU A 148 1.80 -16.14 11.33
C GLU A 148 3.07 -16.15 10.46
N ASN A 149 2.97 -16.70 9.24
CA ASN A 149 4.05 -16.67 8.27
C ASN A 149 4.41 -15.23 7.88
N ALA A 150 3.42 -14.36 7.66
CA ALA A 150 3.63 -12.97 7.31
C ALA A 150 4.31 -12.18 8.43
N GLU A 151 3.89 -12.38 9.68
CA GLU A 151 4.49 -11.75 10.86
C GLU A 151 5.99 -12.05 10.95
N ARG A 152 6.38 -13.33 10.81
CA ARG A 152 7.79 -13.76 10.81
C ARG A 152 8.54 -13.23 9.60
N LEU A 153 7.96 -13.37 8.41
CA LEU A 153 8.57 -12.96 7.15
C LEU A 153 8.92 -11.47 7.19
N LEU A 154 7.98 -10.63 7.60
CA LEU A 154 8.19 -9.18 7.62
C LEU A 154 9.04 -8.71 8.81
N ALA A 155 9.06 -9.46 9.92
CA ALA A 155 10.03 -9.23 10.99
C ALA A 155 11.48 -9.46 10.53
N TYR A 156 11.72 -10.41 9.63
CA TYR A 156 13.04 -10.64 9.05
C TYR A 156 13.35 -9.71 7.86
N HIS A 157 12.38 -9.53 6.96
CA HIS A 157 12.62 -8.93 5.65
C HIS A 157 12.42 -7.40 5.60
N HIS A 158 11.93 -6.75 6.68
CA HIS A 158 11.70 -5.29 6.65
C HIS A 158 12.94 -4.48 6.31
N GLY A 159 14.12 -4.92 6.77
CA GLY A 159 15.41 -4.25 6.53
C GLY A 159 16.08 -4.64 5.20
N SER A 160 15.63 -5.70 4.54
CA SER A 160 16.23 -6.17 3.29
C SER A 160 16.11 -5.10 2.21
N ARG A 161 17.14 -5.00 1.36
CA ARG A 161 17.14 -4.14 0.17
C ARG A 161 16.55 -4.85 -1.05
N HIS A 162 16.24 -6.13 -0.93
CA HIS A 162 15.71 -6.95 -2.00
C HIS A 162 14.19 -6.80 -2.11
N LEU A 163 13.66 -7.05 -3.31
CA LEU A 163 12.22 -7.18 -3.53
C LEU A 163 11.72 -8.45 -2.86
N LEU A 164 10.54 -8.39 -2.24
CA LEU A 164 9.90 -9.60 -1.74
C LEU A 164 9.13 -10.27 -2.87
N GLU A 165 9.43 -11.53 -3.15
CA GLU A 165 8.61 -12.39 -3.99
C GLU A 165 8.01 -13.50 -3.13
N VAL A 166 6.72 -13.75 -3.27
CA VAL A 166 6.03 -14.81 -2.52
C VAL A 166 5.63 -15.94 -3.46
N GLN A 167 5.84 -17.16 -2.98
CA GLN A 167 5.30 -18.39 -3.56
C GLN A 167 4.47 -19.11 -2.49
N PHE A 168 3.24 -19.49 -2.82
CA PHE A 168 2.44 -20.33 -1.93
C PHE A 168 2.89 -21.79 -2.01
N GLY A 169 3.00 -22.45 -0.86
CA GLY A 169 3.38 -23.87 -0.79
C GLY A 169 2.40 -24.74 -1.58
N GLY A 170 2.93 -25.65 -2.42
CA GLY A 170 2.12 -26.52 -3.27
C GLY A 170 1.62 -25.87 -4.56
N GLU A 171 1.99 -24.61 -4.85
CA GLU A 171 1.63 -23.91 -6.08
C GLU A 171 2.88 -23.59 -6.94
N ASP A 172 2.75 -23.79 -8.25
CA ASP A 172 3.80 -23.43 -9.24
C ASP A 172 3.73 -21.96 -9.68
N GLY A 173 2.85 -21.16 -9.06
CA GLY A 173 2.70 -19.74 -9.33
C GLY A 173 3.81 -18.90 -8.72
N PHE A 174 4.40 -18.00 -9.51
CA PHE A 174 5.35 -16.98 -9.04
C PHE A 174 5.06 -15.62 -9.70
N GLY A 175 5.63 -14.55 -9.13
CA GLY A 175 5.58 -13.20 -9.68
C GLY A 175 4.72 -12.21 -8.89
N SER A 176 4.53 -11.02 -9.47
CA SER A 176 3.88 -9.89 -8.79
C SER A 176 2.42 -10.17 -8.42
N GLY A 177 1.66 -10.88 -9.27
CA GLY A 177 0.28 -11.26 -8.97
C GLY A 177 0.16 -12.15 -7.74
N VAL A 178 1.03 -13.16 -7.61
CA VAL A 178 1.05 -14.04 -6.43
C VAL A 178 1.46 -13.28 -5.17
N THR A 179 2.42 -12.36 -5.31
CA THR A 179 2.86 -11.51 -4.19
C THR A 179 1.77 -10.51 -3.77
N GLN A 180 1.00 -9.97 -4.72
CA GLN A 180 -0.17 -9.13 -4.44
C GLN A 180 -1.26 -9.94 -3.70
N ASN A 181 -1.53 -11.17 -4.14
CA ASN A 181 -2.45 -12.08 -3.45
C ASN A 181 -2.03 -12.37 -2.00
N PHE A 182 -0.71 -12.38 -1.71
CA PHE A 182 -0.23 -12.50 -0.34
C PHE A 182 -0.64 -11.29 0.52
N TYR A 183 -0.48 -10.06 0.04
CA TYR A 183 -0.93 -8.87 0.78
C TYR A 183 -2.45 -8.84 0.97
N GLU A 184 -3.21 -9.30 -0.04
CA GLU A 184 -4.67 -9.46 0.05
C GLU A 184 -5.08 -10.49 1.11
N ALA A 185 -4.43 -11.66 1.12
CA ALA A 185 -4.71 -12.71 2.10
C ALA A 185 -4.40 -12.24 3.53
N VAL A 186 -3.26 -11.57 3.73
CA VAL A 186 -2.90 -10.97 5.03
C VAL A 186 -3.91 -9.91 5.45
N SER A 187 -4.36 -9.06 4.51
CA SER A 187 -5.39 -8.05 4.78
C SER A 187 -6.72 -8.69 5.23
N GLY A 188 -7.14 -9.76 4.55
CA GLY A 188 -8.31 -10.54 4.95
C GLY A 188 -8.17 -11.09 6.36
N CYS A 189 -7.01 -11.69 6.70
CA CYS A 189 -6.73 -12.14 8.07
C CYS A 189 -6.84 -11.01 9.10
N LEU A 190 -6.30 -9.82 8.80
CA LEU A 190 -6.36 -8.65 9.69
C LEU A 190 -7.78 -8.10 9.88
N GLN A 191 -8.69 -8.34 8.94
CA GLN A 191 -10.10 -7.91 8.99
C GLN A 191 -11.04 -8.96 9.61
N LYS A 192 -10.57 -10.20 9.82
CA LYS A 192 -11.39 -11.27 10.39
C LYS A 192 -11.87 -10.92 11.80
N ARG A 193 -13.14 -11.23 12.08
CA ARG A 193 -13.73 -11.03 13.41
C ARG A 193 -13.12 -11.97 14.45
N SER A 194 -12.78 -13.20 14.06
CA SER A 194 -12.09 -14.15 14.95
C SER A 194 -10.76 -13.59 15.46
N LEU A 195 -9.95 -12.98 14.60
CA LEU A 195 -8.72 -12.28 15.02
C LEU A 195 -9.05 -11.12 15.97
N ASN A 196 -10.11 -10.35 15.69
CA ASN A 196 -10.52 -9.23 16.54
C ASN A 196 -11.03 -9.67 17.93
N GLN A 197 -11.58 -10.89 18.05
CA GLN A 197 -11.97 -11.48 19.34
C GLN A 197 -10.73 -11.90 20.16
N GLU A 198 -9.69 -12.43 19.51
CA GLU A 198 -8.42 -12.78 20.16
C GLU A 198 -7.58 -11.55 20.54
N ALA A 199 -7.55 -10.56 19.65
CA ALA A 199 -6.78 -9.33 19.78
C ALA A 199 -7.64 -8.16 19.26
N PRO A 200 -8.31 -7.39 20.14
CA PRO A 200 -9.21 -6.30 19.77
C PRO A 200 -8.46 -5.14 19.11
N LEU A 201 -8.24 -5.25 17.80
CA LEU A 201 -7.60 -4.26 16.95
C LEU A 201 -8.58 -3.17 16.52
N TRP A 202 -9.83 -3.54 16.25
CA TRP A 202 -10.81 -2.72 15.56
C TRP A 202 -12.10 -2.60 16.36
N ILE A 203 -12.76 -1.45 16.21
CA ILE A 203 -14.11 -1.23 16.73
C ILE A 203 -15.08 -2.19 16.05
N THR A 204 -15.91 -2.87 16.83
CA THR A 204 -16.90 -3.82 16.30
C THR A 204 -18.03 -3.09 15.56
N ASP A 205 -18.65 -3.80 14.61
CA ASP A 205 -19.76 -3.29 13.79
C ASP A 205 -21.14 -3.74 14.31
N GLY A 206 -21.20 -4.40 15.47
CA GLY A 206 -22.42 -4.87 16.11
C GLY A 206 -22.92 -6.25 15.67
N HIS A 207 -22.24 -6.92 14.72
CA HIS A 207 -22.62 -8.26 14.23
C HIS A 207 -21.92 -9.42 14.96
N ASP A 208 -21.46 -9.19 16.19
CA ASP A 208 -20.70 -10.19 16.95
C ASP A 208 -21.55 -11.44 17.29
N ALA A 209 -22.85 -11.27 17.52
CA ALA A 209 -23.78 -12.37 17.76
C ALA A 209 -24.05 -13.20 16.48
N ASP A 210 -24.19 -12.53 15.33
CA ASP A 210 -24.40 -13.21 14.05
C ASP A 210 -23.17 -14.04 13.66
N HIS A 211 -21.96 -13.51 13.89
CA HIS A 211 -20.73 -14.26 13.70
C HIS A 211 -20.59 -15.44 14.66
N ALA A 212 -21.04 -15.31 15.92
CA ALA A 212 -21.02 -16.43 16.84
C ALA A 212 -21.93 -17.59 16.38
N ALA A 213 -23.02 -17.28 15.65
CA ALA A 213 -23.90 -18.28 15.07
C ALA A 213 -23.31 -18.95 13.81
N ASP A 214 -22.57 -18.19 12.99
CA ASP A 214 -21.88 -18.70 11.80
C ASP A 214 -20.50 -18.04 11.60
N PRO A 215 -19.42 -18.63 12.18
CA PRO A 215 -18.10 -18.01 12.17
C PRO A 215 -17.47 -17.85 10.78
N GLU A 216 -17.82 -18.72 9.84
CA GLU A 216 -17.33 -18.69 8.46
C GLU A 216 -18.34 -18.06 7.48
N GLY A 217 -19.49 -17.64 8.00
CA GLY A 217 -20.59 -17.06 7.24
C GLY A 217 -20.37 -15.61 6.81
N GLN A 218 -21.48 -14.95 6.47
CA GLN A 218 -21.50 -13.59 5.95
C GLN A 218 -20.80 -12.56 6.86
N TYR A 219 -20.77 -12.79 8.17
CA TYR A 219 -20.20 -11.87 9.17
C TYR A 219 -18.81 -12.30 9.68
N ALA A 220 -18.10 -13.16 8.93
CA ALA A 220 -16.72 -13.57 9.22
C ALA A 220 -15.71 -12.41 9.27
N PHE A 221 -16.01 -11.32 8.55
CA PHE A 221 -15.19 -10.11 8.47
C PHE A 221 -15.93 -8.92 9.10
N LEU A 222 -15.17 -7.95 9.61
CA LEU A 222 -15.72 -6.67 10.05
C LEU A 222 -16.10 -5.80 8.86
N THR A 223 -17.29 -5.20 8.89
CA THR A 223 -17.88 -4.42 7.79
C THR A 223 -18.32 -3.02 8.22
N ASN A 224 -17.50 -2.35 9.05
CA ASN A 224 -17.72 -0.95 9.44
C ASN A 224 -17.90 -0.05 8.20
N ALA A 225 -19.01 0.70 8.14
CA ALA A 225 -19.41 1.47 6.96
C ALA A 225 -18.35 2.46 6.45
N ASP A 226 -17.65 3.12 7.36
CA ASP A 226 -16.61 4.11 7.04
C ASP A 226 -15.17 3.54 7.13
N GLY A 227 -15.05 2.22 7.30
CA GLY A 227 -13.79 1.51 7.47
C GLY A 227 -13.39 1.23 8.92
N LEU A 228 -12.37 0.40 9.08
CA LEU A 228 -11.81 -0.05 10.35
C LEU A 228 -11.10 1.10 11.06
N PHE A 229 -11.45 1.31 12.32
CA PHE A 229 -10.77 2.24 13.20
C PHE A 229 -10.26 1.51 14.46
N PRO A 230 -9.07 1.86 14.99
CA PRO A 230 -8.50 1.26 16.18
C PRO A 230 -9.48 1.21 17.35
N GLN A 231 -9.58 0.05 17.99
CA GLN A 231 -10.31 -0.09 19.25
C GLN A 231 -9.49 0.56 20.38
N PRO A 232 -10.01 1.60 21.07
CA PRO A 232 -9.37 2.09 22.28
C PRO A 232 -9.39 1.00 23.36
N LEU A 233 -8.23 0.72 23.96
CA LEU A 233 -8.08 -0.29 25.02
C LEU A 233 -7.74 0.37 26.35
N PRO A 234 -8.33 -0.10 27.47
CA PRO A 234 -8.02 0.43 28.79
C PRO A 234 -6.54 0.20 29.15
N PRO A 235 -5.94 1.09 29.96
CA PRO A 235 -4.61 0.86 30.53
C PRO A 235 -4.56 -0.49 31.26
N GLY A 236 -3.56 -1.32 30.94
CA GLY A 236 -3.39 -2.64 31.56
C GLY A 236 -4.24 -3.76 30.96
N SER A 237 -4.90 -3.55 29.81
CA SER A 237 -5.55 -4.63 29.06
C SER A 237 -4.57 -5.78 28.79
N ALA A 238 -5.02 -7.02 29.05
CA ALA A 238 -4.22 -8.22 28.80
C ALA A 238 -3.86 -8.39 27.31
N HIS A 239 -4.61 -7.78 26.40
CA HIS A 239 -4.38 -7.84 24.96
C HIS A 239 -3.39 -6.79 24.45
N LEU A 240 -2.98 -5.84 25.28
CA LEU A 240 -2.19 -4.67 24.86
C LEU A 240 -0.91 -5.07 24.13
N GLU A 241 -0.17 -6.06 24.66
CA GLU A 241 1.07 -6.53 24.05
C GLU A 241 0.85 -7.09 22.65
N ARG A 242 -0.13 -7.99 22.49
CA ARG A 242 -0.45 -8.61 21.19
C ARG A 242 -0.94 -7.58 20.18
N VAL A 243 -1.79 -6.64 20.60
CA VAL A 243 -2.29 -5.56 19.74
C VAL A 243 -1.15 -4.63 19.30
N CYS A 244 -0.23 -4.28 20.18
CA CYS A 244 0.97 -3.51 19.81
C CYS A 244 1.84 -4.27 18.80
N GLN A 245 2.06 -5.57 19.00
CA GLN A 245 2.80 -6.41 18.05
C GLN A 245 2.14 -6.42 16.66
N LEU A 246 0.82 -6.55 16.59
CA LEU A 246 0.05 -6.51 15.35
C LEU A 246 0.13 -5.14 14.65
N TYR A 247 0.08 -4.02 15.39
CA TYR A 247 0.32 -2.69 14.80
C TYR A 247 1.76 -2.52 14.29
N CYS A 248 2.77 -3.02 15.02
CA CYS A 248 4.15 -3.02 14.53
C CYS A 248 4.28 -3.85 13.24
N PHE A 249 3.65 -5.01 13.20
CA PHE A 249 3.58 -5.85 12.01
C PHE A 249 2.89 -5.13 10.84
N MET A 250 1.71 -4.53 11.06
CA MET A 250 1.02 -3.75 10.03
C MET A 250 1.88 -2.61 9.48
N GLY A 251 2.62 -1.91 10.34
CA GLY A 251 3.55 -0.87 9.90
C GLY A 251 4.64 -1.42 8.96
N ARG A 252 5.20 -2.60 9.28
CA ARG A 252 6.17 -3.29 8.42
C ARG A 252 5.51 -3.79 7.11
N LEU A 253 4.31 -4.36 7.19
CA LEU A 253 3.52 -4.83 6.04
C LEU A 253 3.25 -3.69 5.05
N MET A 254 2.69 -2.59 5.53
CA MET A 254 2.36 -1.42 4.71
C MET A 254 3.61 -0.72 4.20
N GLY A 255 4.65 -0.60 5.01
CA GLY A 255 5.94 -0.02 4.60
C GLY A 255 6.59 -0.85 3.50
N LYS A 256 6.59 -2.18 3.63
CA LYS A 256 7.12 -3.09 2.63
C LYS A 256 6.29 -3.06 1.34
N ALA A 257 4.96 -3.13 1.44
CA ALA A 257 4.07 -3.00 0.28
C ALA A 257 4.31 -1.68 -0.47
N CYS A 258 4.40 -0.55 0.26
CA CYS A 258 4.66 0.76 -0.32
C CYS A 258 6.02 0.84 -1.04
N ARG A 259 7.06 0.25 -0.45
CA ARG A 259 8.39 0.17 -1.06
C ARG A 259 8.42 -0.71 -2.30
N ASP A 260 7.72 -1.83 -2.27
CA ASP A 260 7.77 -2.84 -3.33
C ASP A 260 6.65 -2.66 -4.36
N LYS A 261 5.84 -1.59 -4.24
CA LYS A 261 4.74 -1.22 -5.15
C LYS A 261 3.54 -2.17 -5.14
N PHE A 262 3.28 -2.79 -3.99
CA PHE A 262 2.06 -3.53 -3.71
C PHE A 262 1.05 -2.68 -2.92
N THR A 263 -0.17 -3.16 -2.84
CA THR A 263 -1.23 -2.58 -2.02
C THR A 263 -1.63 -3.53 -0.89
N VAL A 264 -1.92 -2.97 0.28
CA VAL A 264 -2.56 -3.69 1.38
C VAL A 264 -4.01 -3.24 1.41
N PRO A 265 -4.97 -4.02 0.88
CA PRO A 265 -6.36 -3.60 0.75
C PRO A 265 -7.13 -3.75 2.08
N LEU A 266 -6.58 -3.15 3.14
CA LEU A 266 -7.22 -3.10 4.45
C LEU A 266 -8.09 -1.83 4.50
N PRO A 267 -9.41 -1.93 4.71
CA PRO A 267 -10.32 -0.80 4.60
C PRO A 267 -10.22 0.07 5.85
N LEU A 268 -9.11 0.80 6.03
CA LEU A 268 -8.88 1.67 7.17
C LEU A 268 -9.68 2.96 7.04
N HIS A 269 -10.31 3.37 8.14
CA HIS A 269 -11.03 4.64 8.23
C HIS A 269 -10.09 5.83 7.98
N PRO A 270 -10.48 6.88 7.24
CA PRO A 270 -9.62 8.04 6.96
C PRO A 270 -9.03 8.72 8.22
N HIS A 271 -9.80 8.77 9.31
CA HIS A 271 -9.34 9.26 10.61
C HIS A 271 -8.16 8.46 11.19
N PHE A 272 -7.98 7.18 10.84
CA PHE A 272 -6.79 6.42 11.23
C PHE A 272 -5.50 7.15 10.80
N PHE A 273 -5.44 7.52 9.52
CA PHE A 273 -4.30 8.26 8.97
C PHE A 273 -4.22 9.69 9.49
N ALA A 274 -5.36 10.31 9.78
CA ALA A 274 -5.41 11.64 10.36
C ALA A 274 -4.73 11.64 11.75
N VAL A 275 -5.15 10.72 12.63
CA VAL A 275 -4.56 10.52 13.96
C VAL A 275 -3.07 10.18 13.87
N LEU A 276 -2.66 9.29 12.97
CA LEU A 276 -1.24 8.96 12.77
C LEU A 276 -0.37 10.15 12.34
N LYS A 277 -0.93 11.10 11.59
CA LYS A 277 -0.25 12.35 11.21
C LYS A 277 -0.28 13.41 12.32
N GLY A 278 -0.86 13.10 13.48
CA GLY A 278 -1.02 14.02 14.59
C GLY A 278 -2.15 15.04 14.41
N GLY A 279 -3.14 14.75 13.56
CA GLY A 279 -4.25 15.67 13.31
C GLY A 279 -5.59 14.97 13.20
N CYS A 280 -6.52 15.23 14.11
CA CYS A 280 -7.93 14.85 13.98
C CYS A 280 -8.76 15.68 14.96
N ASN A 281 -9.84 16.31 14.52
CA ASN A 281 -10.70 17.05 15.45
C ASN A 281 -11.46 16.04 16.34
N PRO A 282 -11.48 16.22 17.69
CA PRO A 282 -12.26 15.38 18.59
C PRO A 282 -13.72 15.17 18.14
N SER A 283 -14.38 16.22 17.64
CA SER A 283 -15.78 16.14 17.19
C SER A 283 -15.99 15.20 16.00
N ASP A 284 -15.03 15.17 15.06
CA ASP A 284 -15.06 14.26 13.92
C ASP A 284 -14.81 12.81 14.37
N LEU A 285 -13.93 12.63 15.36
CA LEU A 285 -13.57 11.33 15.87
C LEU A 285 -14.71 10.65 16.65
N ILE A 286 -15.52 11.39 17.40
CA ILE A 286 -16.68 10.83 18.13
C ILE A 286 -17.60 10.03 17.21
N ARG A 287 -17.86 10.55 16.01
CA ARG A 287 -18.73 9.88 15.02
C ARG A 287 -18.18 8.52 14.62
N THR A 288 -16.86 8.42 14.45
CA THR A 288 -16.17 7.17 14.12
C THR A 288 -16.21 6.15 15.25
N LEU A 289 -16.22 6.59 16.51
CA LEU A 289 -16.19 5.69 17.67
C LEU A 289 -17.53 4.99 17.94
N GLY A 290 -18.61 5.34 17.21
CA GLY A 290 -19.89 4.59 17.21
C GLY A 290 -20.67 4.58 18.54
N ARG A 291 -20.13 5.18 19.61
CA ARG A 291 -20.83 5.31 20.91
C ARG A 291 -21.64 6.59 20.97
N PRO A 292 -22.80 6.60 21.67
CA PRO A 292 -23.52 7.84 21.90
C PRO A 292 -22.62 8.83 22.66
N ALA A 293 -22.47 10.05 22.12
CA ALA A 293 -21.68 11.14 22.69
C ALA A 293 -22.08 11.48 24.15
N ALA A 294 -23.21 10.97 24.62
CA ALA A 294 -23.71 11.09 25.98
C ALA A 294 -22.85 10.38 27.04
N ALA A 295 -22.00 9.41 26.67
CA ALA A 295 -21.14 8.73 27.65
C ALA A 295 -19.96 9.62 28.10
N ILE A 296 -19.35 10.35 27.16
CA ILE A 296 -18.22 11.27 27.42
C ILE A 296 -18.19 12.39 26.35
N PRO A 297 -18.82 13.55 26.60
CA PRO A 297 -18.68 14.69 25.70
C PRO A 297 -17.26 15.29 25.82
N PRO A 298 -16.56 15.59 24.72
CA PRO A 298 -15.28 16.28 24.80
C PRO A 298 -15.45 17.69 25.35
N SER A 299 -14.50 18.10 26.19
CA SER A 299 -14.36 19.52 26.55
C SER A 299 -13.85 20.32 25.35
N GLU A 300 -14.08 21.63 25.36
CA GLU A 300 -13.58 22.55 24.32
C GLU A 300 -12.04 22.47 24.17
N ASP A 301 -11.33 22.13 25.25
CA ASP A 301 -9.87 22.06 25.30
C ASP A 301 -9.29 20.65 25.03
N TRP A 302 -10.13 19.65 24.74
CA TRP A 302 -9.64 18.29 24.56
C TRP A 302 -8.85 18.12 23.27
N THR A 303 -7.70 17.47 23.40
CA THR A 303 -7.00 16.94 22.23
C THR A 303 -7.63 15.63 21.77
N THR A 304 -7.28 15.18 20.57
CA THR A 304 -7.64 13.84 20.06
C THR A 304 -7.20 12.73 21.03
N LEU A 305 -6.04 12.89 21.66
CA LEU A 305 -5.49 11.91 22.61
C LEU A 305 -6.28 11.87 23.91
N ASP A 306 -6.73 13.02 24.41
CA ASP A 306 -7.55 13.08 25.63
C ASP A 306 -8.89 12.36 25.42
N LEU A 307 -9.53 12.59 24.26
CA LEU A 307 -10.75 11.89 23.87
C LEU A 307 -10.52 10.37 23.80
N LEU A 308 -9.47 9.92 23.12
CA LEU A 308 -9.16 8.49 23.00
C LEU A 308 -8.88 7.83 24.35
N ARG A 309 -8.17 8.51 25.26
CA ARG A 309 -7.93 8.03 26.62
C ARG A 309 -9.22 7.90 27.41
N ALA A 310 -10.09 8.91 27.35
CA ALA A 310 -11.37 8.87 28.04
C ALA A 310 -12.23 7.69 27.56
N TYR A 311 -12.29 7.49 26.24
CA TYR A 311 -12.99 6.34 25.63
C TYR A 311 -12.39 4.99 26.04
N ALA A 312 -11.06 4.90 26.13
CA ALA A 312 -10.37 3.70 26.58
C ALA A 312 -10.70 3.35 28.04
N THR A 313 -10.86 4.35 28.92
CA THR A 313 -11.15 4.13 30.35
C THR A 313 -12.62 3.88 30.66
N ALA A 314 -13.53 4.29 29.77
CA ALA A 314 -14.97 4.09 29.92
C ALA A 314 -15.48 2.83 29.21
N ALA A 315 -14.58 1.98 28.72
CA ALA A 315 -14.88 0.73 28.04
C ALA A 315 -14.81 -0.48 28.98
#